data_AF-A0A836TLP6-F1
#
_entry.id   AF-A0A836TLP6-F1
#
_cell.length_a   1.000
_cell.length_b   1.000
_cell.length_c   1.000
_cell.angle_alpha   90.00
_cell.angle_beta   90.00
_cell.angle_gamma   90.00
#
_symmetry.space_group_name_H-M   'P 1'
#
loop_
_entity.id
_entity.type
_entity.pdbx_description
1 polymer ?
#
loop_
_entity_poly.entity_id
_entity_poly.type
_entity_poly.pdbx_seq_one_letter_code
_entity_poly.pdbx_strand_id
1 'polypeptide(L)'
;MQPRPGAIYNVCDDEAAPPDEVVAFAARKLGVAPPPLVLFEQAELSFMARSFYADNKRVRNNLVKSEFEYTLKYPTYREGLKALAEQSEET
;
A
#
# COMPACT_ATOMS: atom_id res chain seq x y z
N MET A 1 -23.05 -12.96 1.40
CA MET A 1 -22.80 -11.52 1.17
C MET A 1 -24.02 -10.72 1.64
N GLN A 2 -23.85 -9.70 2.49
CA GLN A 2 -24.94 -8.86 3.02
C GLN A 2 -24.56 -7.36 3.06
N PRO A 3 -24.32 -6.72 1.90
CA PRO A 3 -24.01 -5.29 1.87
C PRO A 3 -25.21 -4.43 2.28
N ARG A 4 -24.98 -3.41 3.10
CA ARG A 4 -26.04 -2.48 3.53
C ARG A 4 -26.20 -1.28 2.59
N PRO A 5 -27.43 -0.90 2.19
CA PRO A 5 -27.67 0.34 1.45
C PRO A 5 -27.17 1.58 2.23
N GLY A 6 -26.39 2.42 1.57
CA GLY A 6 -25.84 3.65 2.15
C GLY A 6 -24.64 3.48 3.09
N ALA A 7 -24.14 2.25 3.29
CA ALA A 7 -22.92 2.03 4.08
C ALA A 7 -21.66 2.51 3.34
N ILE A 8 -20.67 2.96 4.12
CA ILE A 8 -19.34 3.38 3.64
C ILE A 8 -18.33 2.32 4.03
N TYR A 9 -17.51 1.91 3.07
CA TYR A 9 -16.53 0.85 3.24
C TYR A 9 -15.13 1.37 2.98
N ASN A 10 -14.21 1.12 3.91
CA ASN A 10 -12.80 1.36 3.67
C ASN A 10 -12.25 0.23 2.80
N VAL A 11 -11.66 0.60 1.66
CA VAL A 11 -11.03 -0.34 0.74
C VAL A 11 -9.51 -0.11 0.79
N CYS A 12 -8.87 -0.85 1.68
CA CYS A 12 -7.42 -0.93 1.81
C CYS A 12 -7.02 -2.38 2.10
N ASP A 13 -5.73 -2.68 1.97
CA ASP A 13 -5.17 -3.97 2.38
C ASP A 13 -5.04 -4.05 3.92
N ASP A 14 -4.34 -5.08 4.42
CA ASP A 14 -4.26 -5.39 5.84
C ASP A 14 -3.08 -4.74 6.55
N GLU A 15 -2.18 -4.11 5.80
CA GLU A 15 -0.92 -3.60 6.32
C GLU A 15 -0.71 -2.14 5.92
N ALA A 16 -0.95 -1.23 6.86
CA ALA A 16 -0.47 0.13 6.72
C ALA A 16 1.07 0.14 6.83
N ALA A 17 1.75 0.41 5.71
CA ALA A 17 3.20 0.35 5.60
C ALA A 17 3.84 1.75 5.41
N PRO A 18 5.05 1.98 5.93
CA PRO A 18 5.86 3.15 5.58
C PRO A 18 6.19 3.15 4.07
N PRO A 19 6.12 4.30 3.39
CA PRO A 19 6.33 4.36 1.94
C PRO A 19 7.75 3.95 1.52
N ASP A 20 8.76 4.26 2.35
CA ASP A 20 10.16 3.89 2.13
C ASP A 20 10.38 2.36 2.19
N GLU A 21 9.67 1.66 3.07
CA GLU A 21 9.75 0.19 3.15
C GLU A 21 9.16 -0.49 1.91
N VAL A 22 8.09 0.08 1.35
CA VAL A 22 7.47 -0.41 0.10
C VAL A 22 8.44 -0.25 -1.07
N VAL A 23 9.06 0.94 -1.20
CA VAL A 23 10.07 1.22 -2.22
C VAL A 23 11.28 0.29 -2.07
N ALA A 24 11.79 0.13 -0.84
CA ALA A 24 12.96 -0.72 -0.59
C ALA A 24 12.68 -2.20 -0.89
N PHE A 25 11.46 -2.69 -0.60
CA PHE A 25 11.06 -4.04 -0.97
C PHE A 25 10.99 -4.21 -2.49
N ALA A 26 10.39 -3.26 -3.21
CA ALA A 26 10.33 -3.29 -4.67
C ALA A 26 11.73 -3.32 -5.29
N ALA A 27 12.63 -2.44 -4.85
CA ALA A 27 14.02 -2.39 -5.31
C ALA A 27 14.74 -3.74 -5.11
N ARG A 28 14.60 -4.34 -3.92
CA ARG A 28 15.16 -5.67 -3.64
C ARG A 28 14.58 -6.75 -4.54
N LYS A 29 13.30 -6.66 -4.93
CA LYS A 29 12.68 -7.60 -5.86
C LYS A 29 13.15 -7.44 -7.29
N LEU A 30 13.44 -6.23 -7.72
CA LEU A 30 14.04 -5.95 -9.02
C LEU A 30 15.56 -6.19 -9.05
N GLY A 31 16.17 -6.64 -7.94
CA GLY A 31 17.62 -6.87 -7.86
C GLY A 31 18.47 -5.59 -7.89
N VAL A 32 17.86 -4.42 -7.62
CA VAL A 32 18.56 -3.13 -7.58
C VAL A 32 18.73 -2.62 -6.15
N ALA A 33 19.73 -1.77 -5.94
CA ALA A 33 19.91 -1.12 -4.65
C ALA A 33 18.73 -0.18 -4.35
N PRO A 34 18.19 -0.17 -3.12
CA PRO A 34 17.16 0.78 -2.75
C PRO A 34 17.71 2.23 -2.82
N PRO A 35 16.87 3.20 -3.21
CA PRO A 35 17.26 4.61 -3.18
C PRO A 35 17.69 5.06 -1.78
N PRO A 36 18.61 6.03 -1.66
CA PRO A 36 19.00 6.58 -0.37
C PRO A 36 17.82 7.27 0.31
N LEU A 37 17.77 7.17 1.64
CA LEU A 37 16.76 7.87 2.44
C LEU A 37 17.11 9.35 2.55
N VAL A 38 16.08 10.19 2.54
CA VAL A 38 16.17 11.63 2.77
C VAL A 38 15.26 11.97 3.94
N LEU A 39 15.75 12.77 4.89
CA LEU A 39 14.94 13.26 6.01
C LEU A 39 13.78 14.11 5.47
N PHE A 40 12.60 13.98 6.06
CA PHE A 40 11.40 14.67 5.59
C PHE A 40 11.58 16.20 5.56
N GLU A 41 12.30 16.76 6.54
CA GLU A 41 12.61 18.18 6.63
C GLU A 41 13.51 18.68 5.48
N GLN A 42 14.32 17.78 4.92
CA GLN A 42 15.29 18.06 3.85
C GLN A 42 14.75 17.69 2.47
N ALA A 43 13.63 16.97 2.40
CA ALA A 43 13.06 16.52 1.15
C ALA A 43 12.45 17.68 0.35
N GLU A 44 12.88 17.81 -0.91
CA GLU A 44 12.31 18.76 -1.88
C GLU A 44 10.96 18.24 -2.40
N LEU A 45 9.93 18.36 -1.57
CA LEU A 45 8.58 17.93 -1.89
C LEU A 45 7.75 19.08 -2.47
N SER A 46 6.96 18.78 -3.50
CA SER A 46 5.89 19.70 -3.93
C SER A 46 4.89 19.94 -2.80
N PHE A 47 4.11 21.02 -2.90
CA PHE A 47 3.06 21.32 -1.91
C PHE A 47 2.11 20.13 -1.70
N MET A 48 1.70 19.47 -2.79
CA MET A 48 0.81 18.32 -2.74
C MET A 48 1.48 17.09 -2.12
N ALA A 49 2.76 16.84 -2.43
CA ALA A 49 3.48 15.74 -1.80
C ALA A 49 3.65 15.97 -0.29
N ARG A 50 3.94 17.21 0.13
CA ARG A 50 4.05 17.59 1.54
C ARG A 50 2.72 17.44 2.28
N SER A 51 1.58 17.78 1.65
CA SER A 51 0.26 17.65 2.28
C SER A 51 -0.12 16.19 2.57
N PHE A 52 0.38 15.23 1.78
CA PHE A 52 0.18 13.80 2.04
C PHE A 52 0.79 13.35 3.37
N TYR A 53 1.97 13.87 3.73
CA TYR A 53 2.65 13.54 4.99
C TYR A 53 2.13 14.34 6.20
N ALA A 54 1.19 15.26 6.01
CA ALA A 54 0.63 16.08 7.09
C ALA A 54 -0.34 15.30 8.00
N ASP A 55 -0.76 14.10 7.59
CA ASP A 55 -1.69 13.26 8.33
C ASP A 55 -1.21 11.80 8.35
N ASN A 56 -1.43 11.10 9.46
CA ASN A 56 -1.01 9.72 9.65
C ASN A 56 -2.08 8.94 10.43
N LYS A 57 -2.67 7.95 9.77
CA LYS A 57 -3.73 7.09 10.32
C LYS A 57 -3.62 5.68 9.77
N ARG A 58 -4.09 4.71 10.56
CA ARG A 58 -4.32 3.33 10.11
C ARG A 58 -5.80 3.14 9.85
N VAL A 59 -6.14 2.56 8.71
CA VAL A 59 -7.51 2.38 8.25
C VAL A 59 -7.92 0.92 8.45
N ARG A 60 -9.06 0.68 9.09
CA ARG A 60 -9.61 -0.68 9.24
C ARG A 60 -10.47 -1.04 8.02
N ASN A 61 -10.29 -2.24 7.49
CA ASN A 61 -11.07 -2.80 6.37
C ASN A 61 -12.04 -3.93 6.79
N ASN A 62 -12.22 -4.17 8.09
CA ASN A 62 -13.02 -5.30 8.59
C ASN A 62 -14.44 -5.32 8.03
N LEU A 63 -15.06 -4.14 7.86
CA LEU A 63 -16.45 -4.04 7.43
C LEU A 63 -16.66 -4.58 6.01
N VAL A 64 -15.76 -4.20 5.10
CA VAL A 64 -15.85 -4.64 3.72
C VAL A 64 -15.62 -6.15 3.65
N LYS A 65 -14.66 -6.69 4.39
CA LYS A 65 -14.41 -8.13 4.44
C LYS A 65 -15.57 -8.93 5.04
N SER A 66 -16.17 -8.46 6.12
CA SER A 66 -17.24 -9.20 6.81
C SER A 66 -18.55 -9.21 6.02
N GLU A 67 -18.93 -8.10 5.38
CA GLU A 67 -20.20 -8.04 4.63
C GLU A 67 -20.07 -8.66 3.24
N PHE A 68 -18.89 -8.53 2.62
CA PHE A 68 -18.62 -9.06 1.30
C PHE A 68 -18.04 -10.50 1.32
N GLU A 69 -17.66 -11.01 2.49
CA GLU A 69 -17.17 -12.39 2.71
C GLU A 69 -16.05 -12.81 1.74
N TYR A 70 -15.20 -11.86 1.32
CA TYR A 70 -14.05 -12.14 0.48
C TYR A 70 -12.75 -12.17 1.29
N THR A 71 -11.76 -12.87 0.74
CA THR A 71 -10.37 -12.78 1.17
C THR A 71 -9.58 -11.97 0.15
N LEU A 72 -8.75 -11.03 0.62
CA LEU A 72 -7.89 -10.24 -0.27
C LEU A 72 -6.92 -11.16 -1.00
N LYS A 73 -6.83 -11.02 -2.32
CA LYS A 73 -5.82 -11.73 -3.12
C LYS A 73 -4.40 -11.33 -2.70
N TYR A 74 -4.23 -10.05 -2.36
CA TYR A 74 -2.98 -9.49 -1.86
C TYR A 74 -3.26 -8.78 -0.53
N PRO A 75 -3.14 -9.49 0.61
CA PRO A 75 -3.41 -8.92 1.93
C PRO A 75 -2.39 -7.85 2.32
N THR A 76 -1.19 -7.88 1.76
CA THR A 76 -0.17 -6.84 1.97
C THR A 76 0.46 -6.41 0.65
N TYR A 77 1.19 -5.31 0.71
CA TYR A 77 2.00 -4.84 -0.41
C TYR A 77 3.05 -5.87 -0.88
N ARG A 78 3.48 -6.82 -0.03
CA ARG A 78 4.52 -7.80 -0.39
C ARG A 78 4.02 -8.85 -1.37
N GLU A 79 2.82 -9.40 -1.16
CA GLU A 79 2.22 -10.35 -2.10
C GLU A 79 1.91 -9.66 -3.43
N GLY A 80 1.39 -8.42 -3.38
CA GLY A 80 1.09 -7.63 -4.57
C GLY A 80 2.33 -7.34 -5.42
N LEU A 81 3.41 -6.85 -4.80
CA LEU A 81 4.65 -6.55 -5.52
C LEU A 81 5.35 -7.79 -6.06
N LYS A 82 5.29 -8.94 -5.37
CA LYS A 82 5.82 -10.21 -5.89
C LYS A 82 5.06 -10.63 -7.15
N ALA A 83 3.73 -10.62 -7.10
CA ALA A 83 2.90 -10.99 -8.24
C ALA A 83 3.12 -10.07 -9.46
N LEU A 84 3.29 -8.76 -9.23
CA LEU A 84 3.61 -7.82 -10.31
C LEU A 84 4.98 -8.08 -10.93
N ALA A 85 5.99 -8.40 -10.11
CA ALA A 85 7.32 -8.75 -10.62
C ALA A 85 7.30 -10.03 -11.46
N GLU A 86 6.64 -11.08 -10.97
CA GLU A 86 6.47 -12.36 -11.68
C GLU A 86 5.77 -12.16 -13.04
N GLN A 87 4.71 -11.35 -13.09
CA GLN A 87 4.00 -11.04 -14.34
C GLN A 87 4.87 -10.27 -15.35
N SER A 88 5.83 -9.47 -14.88
CA SER A 88 6.73 -8.72 -15.75
C SER A 88 7.88 -9.54 -16.35
N GLU A 89 8.16 -10.72 -15.79
CA GLU A 89 9.18 -11.65 -16.30
C GLU A 89 8.65 -12.59 -17.38
N GLU A 90 7.31 -12.75 -17.48
CA GLU A 90 6.65 -13.61 -18.47
C GLU A 90 6.43 -12.94 -19.84
N THR A 91 6.95 -11.71 -20.05
CA THR A 91 6.89 -10.96 -21.32
C THR A 91 8.28 -10.75 -21.91
#